data_AF-A0A246E3R8-F1
#
_entry.id   AF-A0A246E3R8-F1
#
_cell.length_a   1.000
_cell.length_b   1.000
_cell.length_c   1.000
_cell.angle_alpha   90.00
_cell.angle_beta   90.00
_cell.angle_gamma   90.00
#
_symmetry.space_group_name_H-M   'P 1'
#
loop_
_entity.id
_entity.type
_entity.pdbx_description
1 polymer ?
#
loop_
_entity_poly.entity_id
_entity_poly.type
_entity_poly.pdbx_seq_one_letter_code
_entity_poly.pdbx_strand_id
1 'polypeptide(L)'
;MLLETAVPGATIFGSEFLGTLILILLGCGVVANNLLPKSKGHANAPGSLHINWGWGFGVMFGVYAAYKTGGHLNPAVTVGLAIAGKDLAPGIPATAGNITIYILAQFAGAFVGAVLCWLAYKQHY
;
A
#
# COMPACT_ATOMS: atom_id res chain seq x y z
N MET A 1 27.33 -5.93 20.17
CA MET A 1 27.20 -6.66 18.89
C MET A 1 26.22 -7.79 19.12
N LEU A 2 24.93 -7.48 19.12
CA LEU A 2 23.88 -8.50 19.14
C LEU A 2 23.62 -8.86 17.68
N LEU A 3 23.54 -10.16 17.40
CA LEU A 3 23.16 -10.68 16.10
C LEU A 3 21.72 -10.20 15.81
N GLU A 4 21.57 -9.07 15.12
CA GLU A 4 20.28 -8.69 14.53
C GLU A 4 19.91 -9.80 13.54
N THR A 5 18.93 -10.60 13.93
CA THR A 5 18.40 -11.66 13.09
C THR A 5 17.81 -11.02 11.85
N ALA A 6 18.33 -11.38 10.67
CA ALA A 6 17.81 -10.88 9.41
C ALA A 6 16.30 -11.12 9.33
N VAL A 7 15.53 -10.08 8.97
CA VAL A 7 14.08 -10.22 8.83
C VAL A 7 13.77 -11.19 7.68
N PRO A 8 12.98 -12.25 7.90
CA PRO A 8 12.68 -13.22 6.85
C PRO A 8 11.96 -12.57 5.67
N GLY A 9 12.30 -12.96 4.44
CA GLY A 9 11.65 -12.46 3.22
C GLY A 9 10.13 -12.66 3.19
N ALA A 10 9.61 -13.71 3.84
CA ALA A 10 8.17 -13.93 3.99
C ALA A 10 7.50 -12.83 4.83
N THR A 11 8.18 -12.34 5.87
CA THR A 11 7.70 -11.22 6.69
C THR A 11 7.70 -9.92 5.89
N ILE A 12 8.76 -9.70 5.08
CA ILE A 12 8.84 -8.58 4.14
C ILE A 12 7.65 -8.59 3.19
N PHE A 13 7.45 -9.72 2.53
CA PHE A 13 6.39 -9.88 1.54
C PHE A 13 5.01 -9.67 2.16
N GLY A 14 4.70 -10.38 3.26
CA GLY A 14 3.38 -10.30 3.87
C GLY A 14 3.02 -8.91 4.40
N SER A 15 3.99 -8.21 4.98
CA SER A 15 3.83 -6.86 5.52
C SER A 15 3.53 -5.84 4.40
N GLU A 16 4.38 -5.79 3.38
CA GLU A 16 4.20 -4.87 2.25
C GLU A 16 2.97 -5.22 1.40
N PHE A 17 2.69 -6.51 1.20
CA PHE A 17 1.48 -6.95 0.52
C PHE A 17 0.22 -6.45 1.22
N LEU A 18 0.10 -6.67 2.54
CA LEU A 18 -1.08 -6.27 3.30
C LEU A 18 -1.22 -4.75 3.34
N GLY A 19 -0.12 -4.02 3.55
CA GLY A 19 -0.14 -2.57 3.55
C GLY A 19 -0.56 -1.98 2.22
N THR A 20 -0.01 -2.46 1.10
CA THR A 20 -0.37 -1.95 -0.23
C THR A 20 -1.79 -2.38 -0.63
N LEU A 21 -2.24 -3.56 -0.23
CA LEU A 21 -3.64 -3.97 -0.39
C LEU A 21 -4.59 -2.98 0.28
N ILE A 22 -4.33 -2.64 1.54
CA ILE A 22 -5.16 -1.69 2.29
C ILE A 22 -5.14 -0.30 1.63
N LEU A 23 -3.95 0.18 1.26
CA LEU A 23 -3.78 1.45 0.55
C LEU A 23 -4.64 1.51 -0.72
N ILE A 24 -4.53 0.51 -1.58
CA ILE A 24 -5.24 0.52 -2.87
C ILE A 24 -6.74 0.25 -2.70
N LEU A 25 -7.12 -0.67 -1.80
CA LEU A 25 -8.54 -0.93 -1.52
C LEU A 25 -9.26 0.35 -1.06
N LEU A 26 -8.67 1.09 -0.12
CA LEU A 26 -9.28 2.29 0.43
C LEU A 26 -9.13 3.50 -0.51
N GLY A 27 -7.97 3.68 -1.13
CA GLY A 27 -7.71 4.77 -2.08
C GLY A 27 -8.57 4.68 -3.33
N CYS A 28 -8.60 3.51 -3.99
CA CYS A 28 -9.54 3.30 -5.10
C CYS A 28 -10.99 3.29 -4.63
N GLY A 29 -11.26 2.79 -3.41
CA GLY A 29 -12.59 2.78 -2.82
C GLY A 29 -13.20 4.17 -2.66
N VAL A 30 -12.43 5.17 -2.23
CA VAL A 30 -12.93 6.55 -2.13
C VAL A 30 -13.17 7.16 -3.52
N VAL A 31 -12.35 6.82 -4.52
CA VAL A 31 -12.56 7.27 -5.90
C VAL A 31 -13.84 6.65 -6.47
N ALA A 32 -14.02 5.34 -6.32
CA ALA A 32 -15.22 4.63 -6.75
C ALA A 32 -16.48 5.17 -6.05
N ASN A 33 -16.40 5.43 -4.74
CA ASN A 33 -17.49 6.03 -3.98
C ASN A 33 -17.93 7.40 -4.55
N ASN A 34 -16.98 8.20 -5.01
CA ASN A 34 -17.20 9.58 -5.46
C ASN A 34 -17.61 9.66 -6.94
N LEU A 35 -17.08 8.77 -7.79
CA LEU A 35 -17.19 8.88 -9.25
C LEU A 35 -18.20 7.91 -9.88
N LEU A 36 -18.53 6.78 -9.25
CA LEU A 36 -19.50 5.86 -9.84
C LEU A 36 -20.93 6.41 -9.70
N PRO A 37 -21.71 6.56 -10.78
CA PRO A 37 -22.99 7.26 -10.75
C PRO A 37 -24.03 6.66 -9.80
N LYS A 38 -23.99 5.34 -9.61
CA LYS A 38 -24.91 4.61 -8.75
C LYS A 38 -24.48 4.61 -7.28
N SER A 39 -23.28 5.10 -6.96
CA SER A 39 -22.78 5.18 -5.59
C SER A 39 -23.54 6.25 -4.81
N LYS A 40 -23.89 5.96 -3.55
CA LYS A 40 -24.49 6.95 -2.64
C LYS A 40 -23.56 8.14 -2.38
N GLY A 41 -22.25 7.93 -2.48
CA GLY A 41 -21.25 9.00 -2.35
C GLY A 41 -21.28 10.00 -3.50
N HIS A 42 -21.75 9.61 -4.70
CA HIS A 42 -21.71 10.44 -5.90
C HIS A 42 -22.61 11.69 -5.80
N ALA A 43 -23.84 11.52 -5.30
CA ALA A 43 -24.79 12.64 -5.15
C ALA A 43 -24.35 13.69 -4.13
N ASN A 44 -23.50 13.29 -3.17
CA ASN A 44 -22.98 14.15 -2.11
C ASN A 44 -21.47 14.38 -2.25
N ALA A 45 -20.90 14.11 -3.43
CA ALA A 45 -19.47 14.21 -3.70
C ALA A 45 -19.03 15.69 -3.75
N PRO A 46 -18.35 16.23 -2.73
CA PRO A 46 -17.92 17.62 -2.67
C PRO A 46 -16.64 17.86 -3.51
N GLY A 47 -16.48 17.14 -4.61
CA GLY A 47 -15.27 17.20 -5.45
C GLY A 47 -14.07 16.46 -4.86
N SER A 48 -12.86 16.98 -5.08
CA SER A 48 -11.59 16.31 -4.79
C SER A 48 -11.27 16.15 -3.29
N LEU A 49 -11.97 16.85 -2.39
CA LEU A 49 -11.67 16.84 -0.95
C LEU A 49 -11.79 15.45 -0.31
N HIS A 50 -12.88 14.73 -0.56
CA HIS A 50 -13.05 13.37 -0.04
C HIS A 50 -12.01 12.42 -0.59
N ILE A 51 -11.67 12.54 -1.87
CA ILE A 51 -10.63 11.72 -2.51
C ILE A 51 -9.29 11.97 -1.81
N ASN A 52 -8.90 13.22 -1.59
CA ASN A 52 -7.65 13.56 -0.90
C ASN A 52 -7.58 12.95 0.51
N TRP A 53 -8.64 13.10 1.31
CA TRP A 53 -8.69 12.51 2.66
C TRP A 53 -8.72 10.98 2.63
N GLY A 54 -9.47 10.37 1.72
CA GLY A 54 -9.55 8.92 1.60
C GLY A 54 -8.22 8.30 1.18
N TRP A 55 -7.47 8.92 0.26
CA TRP A 55 -6.10 8.51 -0.06
C TRP A 55 -5.15 8.70 1.12
N GLY A 56 -5.23 9.84 1.83
CA GLY A 56 -4.42 10.10 3.02
C GLY A 56 -4.63 9.05 4.12
N PHE A 57 -5.88 8.70 4.41
CA PHE A 57 -6.19 7.62 5.35
C PHE A 57 -5.80 6.24 4.82
N GLY A 58 -5.95 5.99 3.51
CA GLY A 58 -5.48 4.76 2.88
C GLY A 58 -3.98 4.54 3.08
N VAL A 59 -3.17 5.59 2.90
CA VAL A 59 -1.72 5.56 3.20
C VAL A 59 -1.49 5.31 4.68
N MET A 60 -2.13 6.08 5.57
CA MET A 60 -1.96 5.95 7.01
C MET A 60 -2.22 4.52 7.51
N PHE A 61 -3.35 3.93 7.12
CA PHE A 61 -3.69 2.56 7.51
C PHE A 61 -2.79 1.52 6.86
N GLY A 62 -2.40 1.72 5.60
CA GLY A 62 -1.44 0.86 4.91
C GLY A 62 -0.08 0.84 5.62
N VAL A 63 0.44 2.00 6.01
CA VAL A 63 1.73 2.14 6.70
C VAL A 63 1.66 1.48 8.08
N TYR A 64 0.54 1.67 8.79
CA TYR A 64 0.33 1.04 10.09
C TYR A 64 0.28 -0.49 9.99
N ALA A 65 -0.36 -1.03 8.95
CA ALA A 65 -0.40 -2.47 8.69
C ALA A 65 0.98 -3.04 8.31
N ALA A 66 1.78 -2.28 7.58
CA ALA A 66 3.11 -2.67 7.11
C ALA A 66 4.26 -2.20 8.03
N TYR A 67 3.98 -1.75 9.26
CA TYR A 67 4.95 -1.07 10.12
C TYR A 67 6.23 -1.89 10.34
N LYS A 68 6.11 -3.23 10.39
CA LYS A 68 7.21 -4.16 10.66
C LYS A 68 8.34 -4.07 9.63
N THR A 69 8.05 -3.57 8.43
CA THR A 69 8.98 -3.52 7.29
C THR A 69 9.19 -2.08 6.81
N GLY A 70 8.88 -1.09 7.65
CA GLY A 70 9.02 0.33 7.30
C GLY A 70 7.85 0.90 6.52
N GLY A 71 6.88 0.09 6.11
CA GLY A 71 5.64 0.53 5.46
C GLY A 71 5.87 1.35 4.20
N HIS A 72 6.61 0.82 3.23
CA HIS A 72 6.94 1.57 2.01
C HIS A 72 5.73 1.70 1.10
N LEU A 73 5.03 0.58 0.90
CA LEU A 73 3.82 0.43 0.08
C LEU A 73 3.97 0.80 -1.41
N ASN A 74 5.14 1.31 -1.79
CA ASN A 74 5.40 2.01 -3.03
C ASN A 74 6.84 1.70 -3.50
N PRO A 75 7.00 1.19 -4.73
CA PRO A 75 8.33 0.91 -5.30
C PRO A 75 9.26 2.13 -5.32
N ALA A 76 8.72 3.34 -5.52
CA ALA A 76 9.52 4.57 -5.54
C ALA A 76 10.13 4.88 -4.17
N VAL A 77 9.43 4.57 -3.07
CA VAL A 77 9.95 4.75 -1.71
C VAL A 77 11.08 3.74 -1.45
N THR A 78 10.86 2.47 -1.80
CA THR A 78 11.87 1.41 -1.67
C THR A 78 13.14 1.75 -2.44
N VAL A 79 13.01 2.15 -3.71
CA VAL A 79 14.16 2.52 -4.55
C VAL A 79 14.81 3.81 -4.06
N GLY A 80 14.03 4.79 -3.61
CA GLY A 80 14.54 6.04 -3.06
C GLY A 80 15.42 5.84 -1.83
N LEU A 81 15.02 4.96 -0.90
CA LEU A 81 15.84 4.61 0.27
C LEU A 81 17.13 3.88 -0.13
N ALA A 82 17.03 2.93 -1.08
CA ALA A 82 18.20 2.21 -1.58
C ALA A 82 19.24 3.14 -2.24
N ILE A 83 18.79 4.08 -3.07
CA ILE A 83 19.68 5.08 -3.71
C ILE A 83 20.27 6.03 -2.68
N ALA A 84 19.53 6.35 -1.61
CA ALA A 84 20.02 7.16 -0.50
C ALA A 84 21.03 6.43 0.41
N GLY A 85 21.38 5.18 0.11
CA GLY A 85 22.30 4.37 0.91
C GLY A 85 21.72 3.97 2.28
N LYS A 86 20.39 3.96 2.41
CA LYS A 86 19.69 3.60 3.65
C LYS A 86 19.19 2.16 3.57
N ASP A 87 19.15 1.51 4.72
CA ASP A 87 18.40 0.26 4.88
C ASP A 87 16.91 0.51 4.62
N LEU A 88 16.21 -0.52 4.15
CA LEU A 88 14.77 -0.43 3.85
C LEU A 88 13.97 -0.33 5.16
N ALA A 89 14.39 -1.03 6.19
CA ALA A 89 13.89 -0.90 7.55
C ALA A 89 14.97 -1.38 8.53
N PRO A 90 14.81 -1.15 9.85
CA PRO A 90 15.71 -1.74 10.84
C PRO A 90 15.85 -3.26 10.63
N GLY A 91 17.08 -3.74 10.43
CA GLY A 91 17.37 -5.16 10.17
C GLY A 91 17.07 -5.64 8.73
N ILE A 92 16.78 -4.72 7.79
CA ILE A 92 16.49 -5.04 6.39
C ILE A 92 17.40 -4.23 5.46
N PRO A 93 18.59 -4.76 5.11
CA PRO A 93 19.51 -4.06 4.22
C PRO A 93 18.91 -3.92 2.81
N ALA A 94 19.24 -2.83 2.12
CA ALA A 94 18.80 -2.53 0.76
C ALA A 94 19.55 -3.38 -0.31
N THR A 95 19.51 -4.70 -0.14
CA THR A 95 20.04 -5.65 -1.12
C THR A 95 19.08 -5.78 -2.30
N ALA A 96 19.59 -6.15 -3.48
CA ALA A 96 18.76 -6.40 -4.66
C ALA A 96 17.62 -7.40 -4.37
N GLY A 97 17.89 -8.47 -3.60
CA GLY A 97 16.89 -9.46 -3.22
C GLY A 97 15.75 -8.85 -2.38
N ASN A 98 16.07 -8.06 -1.36
CA ASN A 98 15.05 -7.41 -0.53
C ASN A 98 14.24 -6.41 -1.34
N ILE A 99 14.90 -5.58 -2.15
CA ILE A 99 14.22 -4.61 -3.03
C ILE A 99 13.21 -5.33 -3.95
N THR A 100 13.61 -6.44 -4.57
CA THR A 100 12.72 -7.23 -5.41
C THR A 100 11.53 -7.78 -4.62
N ILE A 101 11.72 -8.29 -3.41
CA ILE A 101 10.63 -8.79 -2.56
C ILE A 101 9.63 -7.68 -2.23
N TYR A 102 10.10 -6.48 -1.83
CA TYR A 102 9.22 -5.32 -1.59
C TYR A 102 8.38 -5.01 -2.83
N ILE A 103 9.02 -4.88 -3.99
CA ILE A 103 8.33 -4.50 -5.23
C ILE A 103 7.28 -5.54 -5.61
N LEU A 104 7.61 -6.84 -5.58
CA LEU A 104 6.66 -7.90 -5.89
C LEU A 104 5.48 -7.92 -4.92
N ALA A 105 5.75 -7.74 -3.62
CA ALA A 105 4.71 -7.66 -2.59
C ALA A 105 3.77 -6.48 -2.81
N GLN A 106 4.32 -5.30 -3.12
CA GLN A 106 3.56 -4.08 -3.38
C GLN A 106 2.68 -4.23 -4.63
N PHE A 107 3.21 -4.75 -5.73
CA PHE A 107 2.41 -5.00 -6.94
C PHE A 107 1.31 -6.04 -6.71
N ALA A 108 1.62 -7.15 -6.02
CA ALA A 108 0.63 -8.17 -5.70
C ALA A 108 -0.47 -7.61 -4.77
N GLY A 109 -0.09 -6.86 -3.74
CA GLY A 109 -1.01 -6.21 -2.81
C GLY A 109 -1.91 -5.20 -3.53
N ALA A 110 -1.32 -4.37 -4.39
CA ALA A 110 -2.07 -3.40 -5.20
C ALA A 110 -3.08 -4.08 -6.12
N PHE A 111 -2.67 -5.15 -6.82
CA PHE A 111 -3.57 -5.90 -7.69
C PHE A 111 -4.76 -6.49 -6.92
N VAL A 112 -4.51 -7.14 -5.78
CA VAL A 112 -5.57 -7.71 -4.95
C VAL A 112 -6.47 -6.61 -4.37
N GLY A 113 -5.90 -5.51 -3.88
CA GLY A 113 -6.67 -4.36 -3.38
C GLY A 113 -7.59 -3.76 -4.45
N ALA A 114 -7.11 -3.63 -5.69
CA ALA A 114 -7.90 -3.15 -6.81
C ALA A 114 -9.04 -4.12 -7.17
N VAL A 115 -8.78 -5.43 -7.22
CA VAL A 115 -9.81 -6.45 -7.46
C VAL A 115 -10.87 -6.43 -6.37
N LEU A 116 -10.48 -6.31 -5.10
CA LEU A 116 -11.42 -6.22 -3.98
C LEU A 116 -12.26 -4.94 -4.04
N CYS A 117 -11.66 -3.80 -4.40
CA CYS A 117 -12.39 -2.56 -4.64
C CYS A 117 -13.42 -2.73 -5.76
N TRP A 118 -13.01 -3.33 -6.88
CA TRP A 118 -13.93 -3.61 -8.00
C TRP A 118 -15.08 -4.53 -7.57
N LEU A 119 -14.80 -5.60 -6.81
CA LEU A 119 -15.83 -6.49 -6.28
C LEU A 119 -16.82 -5.76 -5.36
N ALA A 120 -16.33 -4.89 -4.47
CA ALA A 120 -17.16 -4.09 -3.57
C ALA A 120 -18.08 -3.12 -4.34
N TYR A 121 -17.61 -2.58 -5.47
CA TYR A 121 -18.37 -1.64 -6.29
C TYR A 121 -19.01 -2.27 -7.53
N LYS A 122 -19.00 -3.61 -7.69
CA LYS A 122 -19.41 -4.30 -8.92
C LYS A 122 -20.80 -3.91 -9.43
N GLN A 123 -21.76 -3.68 -8.53
CA GLN A 123 -23.13 -3.28 -8.88
C GLN A 123 -23.29 -1.81 -9.25
N HIS A 124 -22.27 -0.99 -8.96
CA HIS A 124 -22.25 0.44 -9.19
C HIS A 124 -21.65 0.82 -10.56
N TYR A 125 -21.04 -0.15 -11.24
CA TYR A 125 -20.65 -0.06 -12.65
C TYR A 125 -21.85 -0.26 -13.59
#